data_AF-A0A3C2CPW2-F1
#
_entry.id   AF-A0A3C2CPW2-F1
#
_cell.length_a   1.000
_cell.length_b   1.000
_cell.length_c   1.000
_cell.angle_alpha   90.00
_cell.angle_beta   90.00
_cell.angle_gamma   90.00
#
_symmetry.space_group_name_H-M   'P 1'
#
loop_
_entity.id
_entity.type
_entity.pdbx_description
1 polymer ?
#
loop_
_entity_poly.entity_id
_entity_poly.type
_entity_poly.pdbx_seq_one_letter_code
_entity_poly.pdbx_strand_id
1 'polypeptide(L)'
;MRLIEIHIYGYGKLENYHISLMEGFQVFYGENEAGKSTIMSFIHSILFGFPAKQSQELRYEPKDNSKYGGKLKAFFPDKGIAIIERVKGKAAGDVTVSLDDGTIGGEELLKDLLQRMDKSIFQAIFSFNVHGLQNIQSMKGEELGKYLFSAGTLGSDKLFNTETFLIKEMDQRFKPSGKKPMLNEKLRELKEVQVSLKNAEQQNERYSQLVAEKESIEKQMGTLEAEIAELEMQAVKLKDFKRNEHLVVEEAGLRKRLDEYGPHSFPQDGLYRLEKLGQELKPIQARLLWIKEKRQTLMGEVGGCQTNADLLDLETEIVSRIENLPLYDQLKQEQRLLELKIEEITEDISQINDDLHTEFNEESIQEINTSVFMKDQAESIQHRQQRLQERKLELEADFEEEKAMLVELEENSSALKTEMLAEEQRIQLTRDLAVFENKEAIQSDLNQVKDQILSHKTRVKHEEIRRNSQRKKDLYQLLLLGSIFLILFFSGLMNSQWGIAGIGIFGVLLLTGLYYKSARESGSPIADDLLSELLEREKSLAELLDSQPAGNQFAVKSMLLKDDDVRQRHKELLVKIQQQSFRYEKVIQQFEKWETERADLKSSKAELIEQLGLKRA
;
A
#
# COMPACT_ATOMS: atom_id res chain seq x y z
N MET A 1 44.02 45.83 7.13
CA MET A 1 43.30 47.00 7.69
C MET A 1 43.87 47.32 9.07
N ARG A 2 44.03 48.59 9.41
CA ARG A 2 44.47 49.05 10.74
C ARG A 2 43.62 50.23 11.20
N LEU A 3 43.00 50.15 12.38
CA LEU A 3 42.22 51.25 12.95
C LEU A 3 43.14 52.34 13.51
N ILE A 4 42.84 53.61 13.21
CA ILE A 4 43.60 54.81 13.60
C ILE A 4 42.80 55.62 14.62
N GLU A 5 41.48 55.74 14.44
CA GLU A 5 40.62 56.56 15.29
C GLU A 5 39.22 55.96 15.37
N ILE A 6 38.62 56.05 16.56
CA ILE A 6 37.24 55.64 16.83
C ILE A 6 36.53 56.84 17.43
N HIS A 7 35.49 57.33 16.75
CA HIS A 7 34.63 58.39 17.26
C HIS A 7 33.19 57.91 17.35
N ILE A 8 32.71 57.77 18.58
CA ILE A 8 31.37 57.30 18.91
C ILE A 8 30.48 58.52 19.16
N TYR A 9 29.45 58.74 18.34
CA TYR A 9 28.49 59.80 18.58
C TYR A 9 27.52 59.40 19.71
N GLY A 10 27.00 58.18 19.62
CA GLY A 10 26.17 57.55 20.65
C GLY A 10 26.00 56.07 20.37
N TYR A 11 26.41 55.22 21.33
CA TYR A 11 26.27 53.77 21.27
C TYR A 11 26.24 53.17 22.69
N GLY A 12 25.06 52.75 23.14
CA GLY A 12 24.81 52.30 24.51
C GLY A 12 24.94 53.44 25.52
N LYS A 13 25.83 53.29 26.51
CA LYS A 13 26.17 54.33 27.51
C LYS A 13 27.27 55.29 27.04
N LEU A 14 27.90 55.05 25.87
CA LEU A 14 29.00 55.85 25.35
C LEU A 14 28.44 56.98 24.47
N GLU A 15 28.70 58.23 24.86
CA GLU A 15 28.26 59.42 24.13
C GLU A 15 29.42 60.36 23.86
N ASN A 16 29.52 60.85 22.62
CA ASN A 16 30.59 61.70 22.12
C ASN A 16 32.00 61.27 22.57
N TYR A 17 32.29 59.97 22.47
CA TYR A 17 33.52 59.36 22.96
C TYR A 17 34.54 59.22 21.83
N HIS A 18 35.76 59.71 22.04
CA HIS A 18 36.80 59.76 21.03
C HIS A 18 38.06 59.01 21.48
N ILE A 19 38.54 58.10 20.64
CA ILE A 19 39.72 57.27 20.91
C ILE A 19 40.69 57.40 19.74
N SER A 20 41.89 57.91 20.01
CA SER A 20 43.00 57.89 19.06
C SER A 20 43.86 56.65 19.33
N LEU A 21 44.00 55.78 18.33
CA LEU A 21 44.74 54.53 18.42
C LEU A 21 46.18 54.74 17.97
N MET A 22 47.13 54.24 18.74
CA MET A 22 48.57 54.28 18.41
C MET A 22 49.00 53.07 17.55
N GLU A 23 50.21 53.12 16.98
CA GLU A 23 50.76 51.95 16.29
C GLU A 23 51.13 50.84 17.30
N GLY A 24 50.86 49.58 16.95
CA GLY A 24 51.23 48.42 17.77
C GLY A 24 50.10 47.91 18.68
N PHE A 25 50.51 47.19 19.73
CA PHE A 25 49.59 46.51 20.64
C PHE A 25 48.95 47.48 21.64
N GLN A 26 47.63 47.42 21.79
CA GLN A 26 46.86 48.29 22.67
C GLN A 26 45.92 47.48 23.57
N VAL A 27 45.77 47.93 24.81
CA VAL A 27 44.92 47.28 25.82
C VAL A 27 43.90 48.27 26.35
N PHE A 28 42.62 47.96 26.19
CA PHE A 28 41.52 48.65 26.85
C PHE A 28 41.24 48.00 28.22
N TYR A 29 41.54 48.72 29.31
CA TYR A 29 41.32 48.23 30.68
C TYR A 29 40.32 49.12 31.44
N GLY A 30 39.68 48.56 32.47
CA GLY A 30 38.69 49.26 33.29
C GLY A 30 37.82 48.28 34.06
N GLU A 31 36.92 48.78 34.91
CA GLU A 31 35.98 47.95 35.68
C GLU A 31 35.02 47.16 34.75
N ASN A 32 34.36 46.15 35.31
CA ASN A 32 33.28 45.47 34.60
C ASN A 32 32.19 46.50 34.25
N GLU A 33 31.53 46.31 33.10
CA GLU A 33 30.50 47.22 32.59
C GLU A 33 30.98 48.63 32.17
N ALA A 34 32.28 48.92 32.22
CA ALA A 34 32.85 50.19 31.74
C ALA A 34 32.77 50.40 30.21
N GLY A 35 32.13 49.50 29.46
CA GLY A 35 31.90 49.64 28.01
C GLY A 35 32.92 48.98 27.09
N LYS A 36 33.86 48.16 27.60
CA LYS A 36 34.89 47.49 26.78
C LYS A 36 34.31 46.63 25.65
N SER A 37 33.39 45.72 25.99
CA SER A 37 32.69 44.89 24.98
C SER A 37 31.78 45.71 24.07
N THR A 38 31.30 46.86 24.56
CA THR A 38 30.47 47.81 23.79
C THR A 38 31.28 48.51 22.70
N ILE A 39 32.55 48.85 22.96
CA ILE A 39 33.48 49.39 21.94
C ILE A 39 33.73 48.35 20.84
N MET A 40 33.93 47.08 21.20
CA MET A 40 34.11 46.00 20.21
C MET A 40 32.86 45.81 19.33
N SER A 41 31.67 45.80 19.94
CA SER A 41 30.40 45.74 19.22
C SER A 41 30.19 46.97 18.32
N PHE A 42 30.59 48.16 18.77
CA PHE A 42 30.54 49.38 17.95
C PHE A 42 31.38 49.23 16.67
N ILE A 43 32.60 48.70 16.78
CA ILE A 43 33.46 48.47 15.60
C ILE A 43 32.77 47.54 14.60
N HIS A 44 32.17 46.44 15.07
CA HIS A 44 31.42 45.53 14.20
C HIS A 44 30.23 46.21 13.53
N SER A 45 29.48 47.02 14.28
CA SER A 45 28.31 47.73 13.78
C SER A 45 28.67 48.78 12.73
N ILE A 46 29.78 49.49 12.86
CA ILE A 46 30.22 50.45 11.83
C ILE A 46 30.65 49.70 10.55
N LEU A 47 31.37 48.59 10.68
CA LEU A 47 31.90 47.83 9.54
C LEU A 47 30.85 47.00 8.80
N PHE A 48 29.88 46.40 9.51
CA PHE A 48 28.95 45.42 8.92
C PHE A 48 27.46 45.78 9.10
N GLY A 49 27.18 46.91 9.73
CA GLY A 49 25.83 47.38 9.98
C GLY A 49 25.27 46.99 11.34
N PHE A 50 24.26 47.75 11.78
CA PHE A 50 23.57 47.52 13.05
C PHE A 50 22.70 46.25 13.00
N PRO A 51 22.59 45.50 14.11
CA PRO A 51 21.74 44.31 14.16
C PRO A 51 20.28 44.60 13.78
N ALA A 52 19.64 43.64 13.11
CA ALA A 52 18.21 43.72 12.78
C ALA A 52 17.34 43.58 14.05
N LYS A 53 16.11 44.13 14.03
CA LYS A 53 15.19 44.09 15.20
C LYS A 53 14.86 42.68 15.70
N GLN A 54 14.99 41.66 14.85
CA GLN A 54 14.74 40.24 15.19
C GLN A 54 16.02 39.46 15.53
N SER A 55 17.19 40.10 15.50
CA SER A 55 18.45 39.46 15.86
C SER A 55 18.55 39.28 17.39
N GLN A 56 19.22 38.23 17.84
CA GLN A 56 19.57 38.03 19.25
C GLN A 56 20.63 39.05 19.74
N GLU A 57 21.31 39.76 18.83
CA GLU A 57 22.30 40.78 19.18
C GLU A 57 21.68 42.11 19.58
N LEU A 58 22.18 42.70 20.68
CA LEU A 58 21.74 44.01 21.16
C LEU A 58 22.17 45.14 20.21
N ARG A 59 21.23 46.03 19.87
CA ARG A 59 21.49 47.20 18.99
C ARG A 59 22.20 48.36 19.70
N TYR A 60 22.24 48.37 21.04
CA TYR A 60 22.88 49.45 21.82
C TYR A 60 22.45 50.87 21.41
N GLU A 61 21.15 51.10 21.20
CA GLU A 61 20.63 52.46 20.95
C GLU A 61 20.71 53.31 22.25
N PRO A 62 21.23 54.56 22.20
CA PRO A 62 21.27 55.47 23.35
C PRO A 62 19.87 55.80 23.87
N LYS A 63 19.73 55.97 25.19
CA LYS A 63 18.44 56.29 25.84
C LYS A 63 18.11 57.79 25.82
N ASP A 64 19.12 58.63 26.01
CA ASP A 64 18.94 60.07 26.29
C ASP A 64 19.41 60.99 25.14
N ASN A 65 19.97 60.43 24.06
CA ASN A 65 20.58 61.18 22.96
C ASN A 65 20.00 60.79 21.59
N SER A 66 19.76 61.80 20.74
CA SER A 66 19.22 61.60 19.38
C SER A 66 20.25 61.11 18.37
N LYS A 67 21.56 61.20 18.68
CA LYS A 67 22.65 60.79 17.79
C LYS A 67 23.03 59.32 18.05
N TYR A 68 22.81 58.46 17.06
CA TYR A 68 23.15 57.03 17.11
C TYR A 68 24.08 56.66 15.96
N GLY A 69 25.22 56.05 16.30
CA GLY A 69 26.28 55.70 15.37
C GLY A 69 27.60 56.41 15.66
N GLY A 70 28.46 56.52 14.64
CA GLY A 70 29.78 57.13 14.74
C GLY A 70 30.64 56.85 13.52
N LYS A 71 31.95 57.09 13.64
CA LYS A 71 32.91 56.88 12.55
C LYS A 71 34.18 56.19 13.01
N LEU A 72 34.76 55.43 12.09
CA LEU A 72 36.06 54.79 12.22
C LEU A 72 37.00 55.38 11.16
N LYS A 73 38.21 55.75 11.57
CA LYS A 73 39.30 56.08 10.66
C LYS A 73 40.24 54.89 10.60
N ALA A 74 40.53 54.36 9.42
CA ALA A 74 41.34 53.17 9.24
C ALA A 74 42.31 53.31 8.06
N PHE A 75 43.51 52.73 8.19
CA PHE A 75 44.49 52.60 7.13
C PHE A 75 44.33 51.24 6.42
N PHE A 76 44.30 51.28 5.09
CA PHE A 76 44.30 50.12 4.21
C PHE A 76 45.57 50.14 3.35
N PRO A 77 46.41 49.08 3.36
CA PRO A 77 47.68 49.06 2.63
C PRO A 77 47.57 49.45 1.15
N ASP A 78 46.50 49.01 0.49
CA ASP A 78 46.30 49.21 -0.95
C ASP A 78 45.48 50.47 -1.30
N LYS A 79 44.87 51.14 -0.30
CA LYS A 79 43.85 52.18 -0.51
C LYS A 79 44.03 53.46 0.34
N GLY A 80 45.07 53.53 1.17
CA GLY A 80 45.34 54.71 2.00
C GLY A 80 44.42 54.81 3.22
N ILE A 81 44.15 56.03 3.70
CA ILE A 81 43.25 56.24 4.84
C ILE A 81 41.80 56.33 4.34
N ALA A 82 40.92 55.63 5.05
CA ALA A 82 39.48 55.68 4.85
C ALA A 82 38.79 56.11 6.14
N ILE A 83 37.76 56.96 6.02
CA ILE A 83 36.83 57.30 7.10
C ILE A 83 35.50 56.62 6.79
N ILE A 84 35.09 55.72 7.67
CA ILE A 84 33.86 54.93 7.57
C ILE A 84 32.91 55.47 8.64
N GLU A 85 31.91 56.23 8.22
CA GLU A 85 30.88 56.79 9.10
C GLU A 85 29.58 56.03 8.90
N ARG A 86 28.96 55.58 9.99
CA ARG A 86 27.65 54.93 9.94
C ARG A 86 26.73 55.49 11.01
N VAL A 87 25.56 55.92 10.58
CA VAL A 87 24.54 56.58 11.41
C VAL A 87 23.18 55.88 11.27
N LYS A 88 22.24 56.21 12.16
CA LYS A 88 20.86 55.70 12.08
C LYS A 88 20.25 55.98 10.70
N GLY A 89 19.79 54.94 10.03
CA GLY A 89 19.32 54.98 8.64
C GLY A 89 18.43 53.79 8.28
N LYS A 90 18.28 53.47 7.00
CA LYS A 90 17.41 52.37 6.54
C LYS A 90 18.05 51.00 6.84
N ALA A 91 17.25 50.05 7.33
CA ALA A 91 17.65 48.68 7.68
C ALA A 91 18.82 48.58 8.69
N ALA A 92 20.07 48.54 8.22
CA ALA A 92 21.29 48.33 9.01
C ALA A 92 22.06 49.62 9.33
N GLY A 93 21.52 50.79 8.98
CA GLY A 93 22.14 52.11 9.16
C GLY A 93 22.80 52.62 7.88
N ASP A 94 22.74 53.92 7.66
CA ASP A 94 23.28 54.54 6.44
C ASP A 94 24.79 54.72 6.64
N VAL A 95 25.58 54.22 5.68
CA VAL A 95 27.04 54.27 5.71
C VAL A 95 27.59 55.20 4.64
N THR A 96 28.57 56.00 5.03
CA THR A 96 29.34 56.87 4.16
C THR A 96 30.82 56.53 4.34
N VAL A 97 31.49 56.19 3.25
CA VAL A 97 32.92 55.92 3.20
C VAL A 97 33.58 57.04 2.42
N SER A 98 34.59 57.67 3.00
CA SER A 98 35.40 58.71 2.35
C SER A 98 36.86 58.30 2.34
N LEU A 99 37.49 58.36 1.17
CA LEU A 99 38.90 58.05 0.94
C LEU A 99 39.72 59.33 0.81
N ASP A 100 41.03 59.25 1.05
CA ASP A 100 41.96 60.39 0.93
C ASP A 100 42.03 60.97 -0.51
N ASP A 101 41.69 60.18 -1.53
CA ASP A 101 41.65 60.59 -2.94
C ASP A 101 40.39 61.42 -3.30
N GLY A 102 39.50 61.66 -2.33
CA GLY A 102 38.25 62.39 -2.50
C GLY A 102 37.07 61.52 -2.93
N THR A 103 37.26 60.21 -3.10
CA THR A 103 36.17 59.28 -3.43
C THR A 103 35.24 59.11 -2.24
N ILE A 104 33.93 59.26 -2.48
CA ILE A 104 32.87 59.02 -1.48
C ILE A 104 31.95 57.92 -1.99
N GLY A 105 31.67 56.92 -1.16
CA GLY A 105 30.80 55.79 -1.48
C GLY A 105 29.99 55.27 -0.29
N GLY A 106 29.09 54.33 -0.56
CA GLY A 106 28.26 53.68 0.45
C GLY A 106 28.67 52.22 0.70
N GLU A 107 27.69 51.33 0.87
CA GLU A 107 27.92 49.92 1.23
C GLU A 107 28.80 49.14 0.24
N GLU A 108 28.65 49.35 -1.07
CA GLU A 108 29.45 48.61 -2.06
C GLU A 108 30.93 48.97 -1.97
N LEU A 109 31.25 50.25 -1.75
CA LEU A 109 32.64 50.68 -1.54
C LEU A 109 33.21 50.11 -0.24
N LEU A 110 32.41 50.06 0.83
CA LEU A 110 32.82 49.44 2.09
C LEU A 110 33.10 47.95 1.94
N LYS A 111 32.23 47.21 1.23
CA LYS A 111 32.43 45.79 0.95
C LYS A 111 33.71 45.57 0.16
N ASP A 112 33.99 46.37 -0.85
CA ASP A 112 35.22 46.24 -1.64
C ASP A 112 36.48 46.57 -0.80
N LEU A 113 36.43 47.58 0.10
CA LEU A 113 37.51 47.86 1.06
C LEU A 113 37.76 46.70 2.04
N LEU A 114 36.70 46.01 2.44
CA LEU A 114 36.76 44.82 3.29
C LEU A 114 36.97 43.52 2.50
N GLN A 115 37.29 43.61 1.20
CA GLN A 115 37.48 42.46 0.30
C GLN A 115 36.32 41.46 0.32
N ARG A 116 35.09 41.98 0.46
CA ARG A 116 33.82 41.25 0.53
C ARG A 116 33.74 40.24 1.68
N MET A 117 34.56 40.42 2.72
CA MET A 117 34.45 39.66 3.95
C MET A 117 33.11 39.94 4.63
N ASP A 118 32.43 38.89 5.09
CA ASP A 118 31.22 39.02 5.87
C ASP A 118 31.52 39.14 7.38
N LYS A 119 30.50 39.55 8.14
CA LYS A 119 30.60 39.76 9.59
C LYS A 119 31.02 38.48 10.33
N SER A 120 30.52 37.32 9.91
CA SER A 120 30.83 36.03 10.52
C SER A 120 32.31 35.67 10.36
N ILE A 121 32.87 35.84 9.16
CA ILE A 121 34.28 35.59 8.87
C ILE A 121 35.15 36.57 9.67
N PHE A 122 34.77 37.85 9.73
CA PHE A 122 35.51 38.86 10.49
C PHE A 122 35.55 38.54 12.00
N GLN A 123 34.44 38.13 12.58
CA GLN A 123 34.37 37.72 13.99
C GLN A 123 35.14 36.42 14.25
N ALA A 124 35.12 35.48 13.32
CA ALA A 124 35.81 34.20 13.45
C ALA A 124 37.33 34.29 13.33
N ILE A 125 37.86 35.24 12.54
CA ILE A 125 39.30 35.29 12.22
C ILE A 125 40.00 36.51 12.87
N PHE A 126 39.34 37.67 12.92
CA PHE A 126 39.97 38.94 13.29
C PHE A 126 39.45 39.54 14.60
N SER A 127 38.35 39.02 15.17
CA SER A 127 37.73 39.57 16.39
C SER A 127 37.17 38.49 17.32
N PHE A 128 38.06 37.85 18.08
CA PHE A 128 37.71 36.81 19.04
C PHE A 128 37.06 37.36 20.32
N ASN A 129 35.96 36.73 20.76
CA ASN A 129 35.35 36.92 22.08
C ASN A 129 35.50 35.64 22.92
N VAL A 130 35.27 35.75 24.24
CA VAL A 130 35.43 34.62 25.18
C VAL A 130 34.51 33.44 24.83
N HIS A 131 33.28 33.69 24.38
CA HIS A 131 32.33 32.64 23.99
C HIS A 131 32.65 31.99 22.64
N GLY A 132 33.19 32.75 21.68
CA GLY A 132 33.62 32.25 20.38
C GLY A 132 34.85 31.34 20.48
N LEU A 133 35.74 31.62 21.43
CA LEU A 133 36.88 30.74 21.75
C LEU A 133 36.45 29.40 22.37
N GLN A 134 35.34 29.37 23.12
CA GLN A 134 34.77 28.13 23.68
C GLN A 134 34.09 27.26 22.61
N ASN A 135 33.42 27.86 21.62
CA ASN A 135 32.74 27.13 20.53
C ASN A 135 33.70 26.49 19.52
N ILE A 136 34.95 26.97 19.41
CA ILE A 136 35.97 26.34 18.55
C ILE A 136 36.37 24.95 19.09
N GLN A 137 36.26 24.72 20.41
CA GLN A 137 36.61 23.44 21.03
C GLN A 137 35.56 22.33 20.79
N SER A 138 34.33 22.67 20.38
CA SER A 138 33.25 21.71 20.14
C SER A 138 33.09 21.28 18.66
N MET A 139 33.84 21.90 17.74
CA MET A 139 33.82 21.53 16.32
C MET A 139 34.63 20.26 16.08
N LYS A 140 34.08 19.31 15.29
CA LYS A 140 34.79 18.08 14.95
C LYS A 140 36.01 18.39 14.05
N GLY A 141 37.08 17.61 14.17
CA GLY A 141 38.33 17.85 13.41
C GLY A 141 38.13 17.94 11.88
N GLU A 142 37.18 17.20 11.33
CA GLU A 142 36.78 17.31 9.91
C GLU A 142 36.06 18.63 9.58
N GLU A 143 35.23 19.15 10.49
CA GLU A 143 34.54 20.43 10.30
C GLU A 143 35.54 21.59 10.41
N LEU A 144 36.44 21.55 11.40
CA LEU A 144 37.51 22.54 11.54
C LEU A 144 38.45 22.52 10.31
N GLY A 145 38.80 21.33 9.81
CA GLY A 145 39.57 21.18 8.58
C GLY A 145 38.86 21.77 7.35
N LYS A 146 37.54 21.53 7.22
CA LYS A 146 36.71 22.11 6.15
C LYS A 146 36.65 23.64 6.25
N TYR A 147 36.46 24.20 7.45
CA TYR A 147 36.40 25.65 7.70
C TYR A 147 37.74 26.35 7.43
N LEU A 148 38.88 25.74 7.80
CA LEU A 148 40.20 26.28 7.50
C LEU A 148 40.55 26.19 6.01
N PHE A 149 40.12 25.12 5.34
CA PHE A 149 40.31 24.94 3.90
C PHE A 149 39.48 25.96 3.09
N SER A 150 38.24 26.24 3.51
CA SER A 150 37.40 27.28 2.89
C SER A 150 37.81 28.72 3.18
N ALA A 151 38.43 28.98 4.34
CA ALA A 151 39.07 30.27 4.60
C ALA A 151 40.35 30.50 3.77
N GLY A 152 41.04 29.43 3.36
CA GLY A 152 42.31 29.50 2.61
C GLY A 152 42.19 29.41 1.08
N THR A 153 41.06 28.92 0.54
CA THR A 153 40.88 28.75 -0.90
C THR A 153 39.50 29.24 -1.37
N LEU A 154 39.49 30.30 -2.20
CA LEU A 154 38.26 30.80 -2.81
C LEU A 154 37.59 29.71 -3.66
N GLY A 155 36.38 29.30 -3.29
CA GLY A 155 35.52 28.41 -4.08
C GLY A 155 35.39 26.96 -3.60
N SER A 156 36.06 26.57 -2.51
CA SER A 156 36.00 25.20 -1.96
C SER A 156 34.60 24.79 -1.48
N ASP A 157 33.76 25.73 -1.05
CA ASP A 157 32.38 25.45 -0.62
C ASP A 157 31.54 24.85 -1.74
N LYS A 158 31.76 25.28 -2.99
CA LYS A 158 31.05 24.71 -4.14
C LYS A 158 31.47 23.26 -4.40
N LEU A 159 32.75 22.93 -4.20
CA LEU A 159 33.26 21.56 -4.39
C LEU A 159 32.66 20.61 -3.35
N PHE A 160 32.64 21.00 -2.08
CA PHE A 160 32.05 20.17 -1.01
C PHE A 160 30.54 19.97 -1.19
N ASN A 161 29.82 21.01 -1.59
CA ASN A 161 28.39 20.90 -1.89
C ASN A 161 28.14 19.98 -3.09
N THR A 162 29.01 20.03 -4.11
CA THR A 162 28.92 19.15 -5.28
C THR A 162 29.23 17.70 -4.92
N GLU A 163 30.27 17.45 -4.12
CA GLU A 163 30.60 16.11 -3.62
C GLU A 163 29.42 15.51 -2.81
N THR A 164 28.86 16.28 -1.88
CA THR A 164 27.73 15.84 -1.07
C THR A 164 26.50 15.54 -1.94
N PHE A 165 26.25 16.37 -2.96
CA PHE A 165 25.19 16.13 -3.94
C PHE A 165 25.42 14.85 -4.75
N LEU A 166 26.64 14.62 -5.24
CA LEU A 166 26.99 13.43 -6.02
C LEU A 166 26.88 12.15 -5.19
N ILE A 167 27.30 12.16 -3.93
CA ILE A 167 27.13 11.03 -3.01
C ILE A 167 25.65 10.74 -2.81
N LYS A 168 24.81 11.77 -2.66
CA LYS A 168 23.36 11.61 -2.49
C LYS A 168 22.69 11.05 -3.74
N GLU A 169 23.05 11.52 -4.93
CA GLU A 169 22.57 10.97 -6.21
C GLU A 169 23.01 9.51 -6.39
N MET A 170 24.26 9.19 -6.06
CA MET A 170 24.78 7.82 -6.11
C MET A 170 23.96 6.90 -5.20
N ASP A 171 23.79 7.28 -3.93
CA ASP A 171 23.03 6.49 -2.94
C ASP A 171 21.55 6.34 -3.29
N GLN A 172 20.94 7.33 -3.94
CA GLN A 172 19.56 7.24 -4.44
C GLN A 172 19.42 6.27 -5.61
N ARG A 173 20.41 6.22 -6.50
CA ARG A 173 20.39 5.36 -7.70
C ARG A 173 20.79 3.93 -7.38
N PHE A 174 21.86 3.74 -6.61
CA PHE A 174 22.41 2.44 -6.28
C PHE A 174 23.08 2.45 -4.91
N LYS A 175 22.75 1.45 -4.10
CA LYS A 175 23.45 1.23 -2.83
C LYS A 175 23.70 -0.26 -2.66
N PRO A 176 24.94 -0.70 -2.34
CA PRO A 176 25.28 -2.12 -2.29
C PRO A 176 24.37 -2.98 -1.39
N SER A 177 23.87 -2.41 -0.29
CA SER A 177 22.94 -3.06 0.65
C SER A 177 21.52 -2.46 0.62
N GLY A 178 21.25 -1.54 -0.32
CA GLY A 178 19.95 -0.88 -0.41
C GLY A 178 18.91 -1.73 -1.13
N LYS A 179 17.70 -1.83 -0.58
CA LYS A 179 16.56 -2.47 -1.27
C LYS A 179 15.72 -1.52 -2.12
N LYS A 180 15.66 -0.24 -1.74
CA LYS A 180 14.82 0.80 -2.35
C LYS A 180 15.46 1.62 -3.51
N PRO A 181 16.80 1.71 -3.67
CA PRO A 181 17.36 2.45 -4.80
C PRO A 181 16.88 1.89 -6.14
N MET A 182 16.59 2.78 -7.10
CA MET A 182 15.95 2.41 -8.37
C MET A 182 16.71 1.28 -9.11
N LEU A 183 18.04 1.32 -9.13
CA LEU A 183 18.83 0.31 -9.84
C LEU A 183 18.77 -1.05 -9.15
N ASN A 184 18.71 -1.09 -7.81
CA ASN A 184 18.58 -2.33 -7.05
C ASN A 184 17.19 -2.95 -7.21
N GLU A 185 16.14 -2.14 -7.34
CA GLU A 185 14.79 -2.62 -7.67
C GLU A 185 14.75 -3.22 -9.08
N LYS A 186 15.29 -2.51 -10.08
CA LYS A 186 15.36 -3.01 -11.46
C LYS A 186 16.21 -4.27 -11.63
N LEU A 187 17.31 -4.40 -10.89
CA LEU A 187 18.10 -5.63 -10.89
C LEU A 187 17.35 -6.83 -10.30
N ARG A 188 16.44 -6.59 -9.36
CA ARG A 188 15.60 -7.65 -8.76
C ARG A 188 14.49 -8.05 -9.72
N GLU A 189 13.77 -7.08 -10.29
CA GLU A 189 12.77 -7.31 -11.33
C GLU A 189 13.39 -8.12 -12.49
N LEU A 190 14.60 -7.75 -12.95
CA LEU A 190 15.29 -8.49 -14.02
C LEU A 190 15.59 -9.94 -13.63
N LYS A 191 16.00 -10.21 -12.38
CA LYS A 191 16.21 -11.58 -11.90
C LYS A 191 14.91 -12.36 -11.82
N GLU A 192 13.83 -11.75 -11.36
CA GLU A 192 12.50 -12.38 -11.28
C GLU A 192 11.99 -12.74 -12.68
N VAL A 193 12.11 -11.82 -13.64
CA VAL A 193 11.76 -12.04 -15.05
C VAL A 193 12.64 -13.13 -15.68
N GLN A 194 13.93 -13.18 -15.34
CA GLN A 194 14.81 -14.23 -15.85
C GLN A 194 14.45 -15.63 -15.31
N VAL A 195 14.04 -15.71 -14.03
CA VAL A 195 13.55 -16.97 -13.44
C VAL A 195 12.23 -17.39 -14.07
N SER A 196 11.29 -16.46 -14.28
CA SER A 196 10.02 -16.78 -14.93
C SER A 196 10.20 -17.22 -16.38
N LEU A 197 11.10 -16.57 -17.13
CA LEU A 197 11.48 -16.99 -18.48
C LEU A 197 12.02 -18.41 -18.50
N LYS A 198 12.98 -18.72 -17.62
CA LYS A 198 13.57 -20.06 -17.53
C LYS A 198 12.53 -21.13 -17.18
N ASN A 199 11.59 -20.83 -16.28
CA ASN A 199 10.49 -21.74 -15.96
C ASN A 199 9.56 -21.95 -17.16
N ALA A 200 9.24 -20.89 -17.90
CA ALA A 200 8.43 -20.99 -19.12
C ALA A 200 9.12 -21.83 -20.21
N GLU A 201 10.43 -21.66 -20.40
CA GLU A 201 11.24 -22.49 -21.31
C GLU A 201 11.16 -23.98 -20.93
N GLN A 202 11.31 -24.32 -19.64
CA GLN A 202 11.19 -25.69 -19.16
C GLN A 202 9.79 -26.29 -19.39
N GLN A 203 8.73 -25.51 -19.16
CA GLN A 203 7.36 -25.96 -19.44
C GLN A 203 7.13 -26.18 -20.93
N ASN A 204 7.68 -25.31 -21.79
CA ASN A 204 7.57 -25.46 -23.23
C ASN A 204 8.32 -26.69 -23.75
N GLU A 205 9.50 -27.00 -23.18
CA GLU A 205 10.24 -28.23 -23.50
C GLU A 205 9.43 -29.48 -23.10
N ARG A 206 8.84 -29.48 -21.90
CA ARG A 206 7.96 -30.57 -21.44
C ARG A 206 6.72 -30.72 -22.32
N TYR A 207 6.10 -29.61 -22.72
CA TYR A 207 4.97 -29.63 -23.64
C TYR A 207 5.36 -30.26 -24.99
N SER A 208 6.51 -29.86 -25.54
CA SER A 208 7.01 -30.42 -26.81
C SER A 208 7.26 -31.93 -26.72
N GLN A 209 7.79 -32.42 -25.58
CA GLN A 209 7.96 -33.85 -25.33
C GLN A 209 6.61 -34.59 -25.29
N LEU A 210 5.60 -34.03 -24.60
CA LEU A 210 4.27 -34.62 -24.51
C LEU A 210 3.55 -34.66 -25.86
N VAL A 211 3.73 -33.64 -26.71
CA VAL A 211 3.18 -33.64 -28.08
C VAL A 211 3.83 -34.75 -28.91
N ALA A 212 5.15 -34.90 -28.86
CA ALA A 212 5.85 -35.97 -29.56
C ALA A 212 5.45 -37.37 -29.05
N GLU A 213 5.26 -37.52 -27.73
CA GLU A 213 4.77 -38.77 -27.13
C GLU A 213 3.35 -39.08 -27.58
N LYS A 214 2.46 -38.09 -27.59
CA LYS A 214 1.09 -38.22 -28.11
C LYS A 214 1.10 -38.70 -29.57
N GLU A 215 1.85 -38.04 -30.45
CA GLU A 215 1.95 -38.43 -31.86
C GLU A 215 2.48 -39.86 -32.03
N SER A 216 3.47 -40.25 -31.22
CA SER A 216 3.99 -41.62 -31.21
C SER A 216 2.92 -42.64 -30.79
N ILE A 217 2.16 -42.34 -29.73
CA ILE A 217 1.09 -43.23 -29.24
C ILE A 217 -0.05 -43.32 -30.26
N GLU A 218 -0.48 -42.21 -30.86
CA GLU A 218 -1.51 -42.20 -31.90
C GLU A 218 -1.08 -43.06 -33.11
N LYS A 219 0.20 -42.98 -33.50
CA LYS A 219 0.74 -43.84 -34.55
C LYS A 219 0.73 -45.31 -34.15
N GLN A 220 1.09 -45.64 -32.91
CA GLN A 220 1.04 -47.01 -32.40
C GLN A 220 -0.39 -47.56 -32.35
N MET A 221 -1.36 -46.73 -31.93
CA MET A 221 -2.77 -47.08 -31.94
C MET A 221 -3.23 -47.41 -33.36
N GLY A 222 -2.93 -46.55 -34.34
CA GLY A 222 -3.28 -46.81 -35.74
C GLY A 222 -2.66 -48.10 -36.29
N THR A 223 -1.42 -48.43 -35.91
CA THR A 223 -0.82 -49.72 -36.31
C THR A 223 -1.50 -50.92 -35.67
N LEU A 224 -1.89 -50.83 -34.39
CA LEU A 224 -2.57 -51.90 -33.68
C LEU A 224 -4.01 -52.09 -34.18
N GLU A 225 -4.72 -51.01 -34.49
CA GLU A 225 -6.06 -51.09 -35.09
C GLU A 225 -6.04 -51.78 -36.46
N ALA A 226 -5.03 -51.48 -37.29
CA ALA A 226 -4.82 -52.17 -38.56
C ALA A 226 -4.53 -53.66 -38.36
N GLU A 227 -3.70 -54.01 -37.38
CA GLU A 227 -3.38 -55.40 -37.04
C GLU A 227 -4.61 -56.16 -36.52
N ILE A 228 -5.45 -55.52 -35.69
CA ILE A 228 -6.71 -56.10 -35.21
C ILE A 228 -7.64 -56.39 -36.40
N ALA A 229 -7.83 -55.43 -37.30
CA ALA A 229 -8.70 -55.61 -38.46
C ALA A 229 -8.21 -56.75 -39.37
N GLU A 230 -6.89 -56.89 -39.56
CA GLU A 230 -6.31 -58.00 -40.31
C GLU A 230 -6.56 -59.35 -39.62
N LEU A 231 -6.31 -59.43 -38.31
CA LEU A 231 -6.52 -60.64 -37.52
C LEU A 231 -8.00 -61.05 -37.48
N GLU A 232 -8.93 -60.10 -37.40
CA GLU A 232 -10.37 -60.37 -37.48
C GLU A 232 -10.75 -60.95 -38.84
N MET A 233 -10.22 -60.40 -39.94
CA MET A 233 -10.46 -60.94 -41.28
C MET A 233 -9.90 -62.37 -41.41
N GLN A 234 -8.71 -62.62 -40.85
CA GLN A 234 -8.13 -63.96 -40.81
C GLN A 234 -8.97 -64.92 -39.97
N ALA A 235 -9.48 -64.48 -38.82
CA ALA A 235 -10.33 -65.28 -37.95
C ALA A 235 -11.65 -65.67 -38.63
N VAL A 236 -12.29 -64.74 -39.35
CA VAL A 236 -13.49 -65.04 -40.15
C VAL A 236 -13.20 -66.08 -41.22
N LYS A 237 -12.11 -65.92 -42.00
CA LYS A 237 -11.70 -66.90 -43.01
C LYS A 237 -11.47 -68.29 -42.42
N LEU A 238 -10.76 -68.38 -41.29
CA LEU A 238 -10.51 -69.65 -40.61
C LEU A 238 -11.80 -70.27 -40.07
N LYS A 239 -12.74 -69.47 -39.58
CA LYS A 239 -14.06 -69.94 -39.12
C LYS A 239 -14.89 -70.50 -40.29
N ASP A 240 -14.86 -69.85 -41.44
CA ASP A 240 -15.51 -70.35 -42.65
C ASP A 240 -14.90 -71.66 -43.14
N PHE A 241 -13.56 -71.77 -43.14
CA PHE A 241 -12.88 -73.03 -43.45
C PHE A 241 -13.26 -74.14 -42.48
N LYS A 242 -13.31 -73.86 -41.17
CA LYS A 242 -13.73 -74.84 -40.17
C LYS A 242 -15.20 -75.25 -40.33
N ARG A 243 -16.11 -74.32 -40.63
CA ARG A 243 -17.52 -74.63 -40.92
C ARG A 243 -17.64 -75.59 -42.11
N ASN A 244 -16.83 -75.36 -43.13
CA ASN A 244 -16.86 -76.12 -44.37
C ASN A 244 -15.93 -77.35 -44.34
N GLU A 245 -15.26 -77.63 -43.21
CA GLU A 245 -14.30 -78.74 -43.06
C GLU A 245 -14.91 -80.07 -43.45
N HIS A 246 -16.13 -80.35 -42.97
CA HIS A 246 -16.83 -81.60 -43.26
C HIS A 246 -17.08 -81.78 -44.77
N LEU A 247 -17.44 -80.71 -45.49
CA LEU A 247 -17.68 -80.75 -46.94
C LEU A 247 -16.38 -81.00 -47.71
N VAL A 248 -15.26 -80.42 -47.28
CA VAL A 248 -13.95 -80.63 -47.92
C VAL A 248 -13.45 -82.05 -47.69
N VAL A 249 -13.63 -82.59 -46.46
CA VAL A 249 -13.31 -83.99 -46.14
C VAL A 249 -14.20 -84.95 -46.92
N GLU A 250 -15.50 -84.64 -47.03
CA GLU A 250 -16.45 -85.40 -47.83
C GLU A 250 -16.12 -85.36 -49.31
N GLU A 251 -15.80 -84.19 -49.88
CA GLU A 251 -15.36 -84.04 -51.28
C GLU A 251 -14.10 -84.88 -51.54
N ALA A 252 -13.10 -84.81 -50.67
CA ALA A 252 -11.89 -85.61 -50.80
C ALA A 252 -12.19 -87.13 -50.71
N GLY A 253 -13.12 -87.53 -49.85
CA GLY A 253 -13.59 -88.92 -49.73
C GLY A 253 -14.37 -89.38 -50.96
N LEU A 254 -15.26 -88.53 -51.48
CA LEU A 254 -16.06 -88.78 -52.68
C LEU A 254 -15.17 -88.81 -53.93
N ARG A 255 -14.18 -87.93 -54.05
CA ARG A 255 -13.19 -87.95 -55.14
C ARG A 255 -12.39 -89.25 -55.12
N LYS A 256 -11.90 -89.70 -53.95
CA LYS A 256 -11.24 -91.00 -53.82
C LYS A 256 -12.16 -92.16 -54.26
N ARG A 257 -13.43 -92.14 -53.84
CA ARG A 257 -14.42 -93.14 -54.27
C ARG A 257 -14.68 -93.07 -55.78
N LEU A 258 -14.81 -91.88 -56.35
CA LEU A 258 -14.97 -91.67 -57.80
C LEU A 258 -13.76 -92.20 -58.58
N ASP A 259 -12.54 -91.98 -58.08
CA ASP A 259 -11.31 -92.54 -58.65
C ASP A 259 -11.29 -94.08 -58.57
N GLU A 260 -11.85 -94.69 -57.51
CA GLU A 260 -12.01 -96.16 -57.39
C GLU A 260 -13.00 -96.74 -58.42
N TYR A 261 -14.03 -96.00 -58.82
CA TYR A 261 -15.03 -96.45 -59.81
C TYR A 261 -14.60 -96.25 -61.27
N GLY A 262 -13.56 -95.46 -61.55
CA GLY A 262 -13.06 -95.19 -62.91
C GLY A 262 -13.98 -94.33 -63.79
N PRO A 263 -13.54 -93.94 -65.00
CA PRO A 263 -14.30 -93.03 -65.87
C PRO A 263 -15.46 -93.76 -66.57
N HIS A 264 -16.60 -93.83 -65.90
CA HIS A 264 -17.87 -94.27 -66.49
C HIS A 264 -18.77 -93.06 -66.78
N SER A 265 -19.09 -92.85 -68.05
CA SER A 265 -20.02 -91.80 -68.51
C SER A 265 -21.47 -92.26 -68.31
N PHE A 266 -22.02 -92.03 -67.12
CA PHE A 266 -23.47 -92.11 -66.90
C PHE A 266 -24.09 -90.72 -67.12
N PRO A 267 -25.16 -90.57 -67.93
CA PRO A 267 -25.79 -89.28 -68.16
C PRO A 267 -26.31 -88.67 -66.85
N GLN A 268 -26.14 -87.36 -66.67
CA GLN A 268 -26.68 -86.64 -65.52
C GLN A 268 -28.21 -86.82 -65.42
N ASP A 269 -28.71 -87.06 -64.19
CA ASP A 269 -30.08 -87.50 -63.90
C ASP A 269 -30.50 -88.78 -64.62
N GLY A 270 -29.59 -89.70 -64.94
CA GLY A 270 -29.89 -90.85 -65.80
C GLY A 270 -31.03 -91.75 -65.30
N LEU A 271 -31.22 -91.91 -63.99
CA LEU A 271 -32.36 -92.65 -63.43
C LEU A 271 -33.68 -91.87 -63.57
N TYR A 272 -33.69 -90.59 -63.23
CA TYR A 272 -34.86 -89.73 -63.43
C TYR A 272 -35.17 -89.53 -64.91
N ARG A 273 -34.18 -89.42 -65.80
CA ARG A 273 -34.35 -89.40 -67.26
C ARG A 273 -34.90 -90.71 -67.76
N LEU A 274 -34.45 -91.86 -67.26
CA LEU A 274 -35.02 -93.16 -67.62
C LEU A 274 -36.48 -93.28 -67.16
N GLU A 275 -36.77 -92.83 -65.95
CA GLU A 275 -38.09 -92.89 -65.35
C GLU A 275 -39.05 -91.86 -65.97
N LYS A 276 -38.57 -90.64 -66.26
CA LYS A 276 -39.26 -89.59 -67.01
C LYS A 276 -39.46 -89.99 -68.46
N LEU A 277 -38.45 -90.56 -69.14
CA LEU A 277 -38.64 -91.12 -70.48
C LEU A 277 -39.65 -92.27 -70.44
N GLY A 278 -39.64 -93.12 -69.41
CA GLY A 278 -40.65 -94.17 -69.23
C GLY A 278 -42.05 -93.61 -68.97
N GLN A 279 -42.17 -92.55 -68.18
CA GLN A 279 -43.40 -91.83 -67.90
C GLN A 279 -43.85 -90.93 -69.04
N GLU A 280 -42.98 -90.49 -69.94
CA GLU A 280 -43.28 -89.75 -71.17
C GLU A 280 -43.65 -90.71 -72.30
N LEU A 281 -43.05 -91.90 -72.34
CA LEU A 281 -43.31 -92.92 -73.36
C LEU A 281 -44.72 -93.51 -73.22
N LYS A 282 -45.25 -93.66 -72.00
CA LYS A 282 -46.65 -94.07 -71.76
C LYS A 282 -47.70 -93.10 -72.36
N PRO A 283 -47.71 -91.79 -72.05
CA PRO A 283 -48.59 -90.82 -72.65
C PRO A 283 -48.23 -90.56 -74.11
N ILE A 284 -46.97 -90.67 -74.56
CA ILE A 284 -46.63 -90.57 -75.99
C ILE A 284 -47.20 -91.78 -76.75
N GLN A 285 -47.15 -93.00 -76.23
CA GLN A 285 -47.79 -94.17 -76.86
C GLN A 285 -49.31 -94.07 -76.86
N ALA A 286 -49.91 -93.63 -75.75
CA ALA A 286 -51.35 -93.33 -75.68
C ALA A 286 -51.72 -92.19 -76.65
N ARG A 287 -50.87 -91.17 -76.78
CA ARG A 287 -51.00 -90.06 -77.72
C ARG A 287 -50.75 -90.47 -79.16
N LEU A 288 -49.95 -91.50 -79.43
CA LEU A 288 -49.73 -92.04 -80.78
C LEU A 288 -50.95 -92.87 -81.23
N LEU A 289 -51.55 -93.61 -80.29
CA LEU A 289 -52.81 -94.31 -80.49
C LEU A 289 -53.96 -93.31 -80.71
N TRP A 290 -54.05 -92.31 -79.83
CA TRP A 290 -55.02 -91.21 -79.93
C TRP A 290 -54.76 -90.33 -81.15
N ILE A 291 -53.52 -90.05 -81.57
CA ILE A 291 -53.22 -89.31 -82.81
C ILE A 291 -53.55 -90.16 -84.03
N LYS A 292 -53.45 -91.50 -83.98
CA LYS A 292 -53.92 -92.35 -85.07
C LYS A 292 -55.45 -92.30 -85.20
N GLU A 293 -56.17 -92.44 -84.09
CA GLU A 293 -57.63 -92.28 -84.06
C GLU A 293 -58.05 -90.86 -84.40
N LYS A 294 -57.33 -89.85 -83.88
CA LYS A 294 -57.55 -88.43 -84.11
C LYS A 294 -57.15 -87.99 -85.51
N ARG A 295 -56.18 -88.61 -86.16
CA ARG A 295 -55.91 -88.40 -87.60
C ARG A 295 -57.05 -88.97 -88.44
N GLN A 296 -57.66 -90.06 -87.98
CA GLN A 296 -58.80 -90.69 -88.65
C GLN A 296 -60.10 -89.88 -88.42
N THR A 297 -60.29 -89.28 -87.25
CA THR A 297 -61.38 -88.32 -86.99
C THR A 297 -61.11 -86.94 -87.57
N LEU A 298 -59.90 -86.38 -87.49
CA LEU A 298 -59.50 -85.10 -88.12
C LEU A 298 -59.48 -85.18 -89.64
N MET A 299 -59.18 -86.32 -90.28
CA MET A 299 -59.43 -86.46 -91.72
C MET A 299 -60.93 -86.40 -92.05
N GLY A 300 -61.81 -86.66 -91.07
CA GLY A 300 -63.24 -86.36 -91.13
C GLY A 300 -63.60 -84.91 -90.74
N GLU A 301 -62.93 -84.32 -89.75
CA GLU A 301 -63.19 -82.94 -89.26
C GLU A 301 -62.51 -81.84 -90.10
N VAL A 302 -61.51 -82.17 -90.92
CA VAL A 302 -60.95 -81.26 -91.97
C VAL A 302 -62.00 -80.92 -93.03
N GLY A 303 -63.09 -81.70 -93.12
CA GLY A 303 -64.30 -81.31 -93.84
C GLY A 303 -65.15 -80.25 -93.13
N GLY A 304 -64.83 -79.82 -91.91
CA GLY A 304 -65.76 -79.09 -91.02
C GLY A 304 -65.21 -77.97 -90.12
N CYS A 305 -63.94 -77.54 -90.18
CA CYS A 305 -63.45 -76.43 -89.33
C CYS A 305 -63.21 -75.11 -90.10
N GLN A 306 -63.97 -74.07 -89.74
CA GLN A 306 -63.74 -72.66 -90.10
C GLN A 306 -62.93 -71.94 -89.01
N THR A 307 -61.94 -71.14 -89.42
CA THR A 307 -61.17 -70.24 -88.55
C THR A 307 -61.98 -69.00 -88.18
N ASN A 308 -62.00 -68.62 -86.89
CA ASN A 308 -62.62 -67.37 -86.43
C ASN A 308 -61.64 -66.20 -86.60
N ALA A 309 -61.91 -65.35 -87.59
CA ALA A 309 -61.04 -64.24 -88.00
C ALA A 309 -61.02 -63.08 -86.99
N ASP A 310 -62.05 -62.92 -86.15
CA ASP A 310 -62.21 -61.75 -85.28
C ASP A 310 -61.11 -61.63 -84.20
N LEU A 311 -60.54 -62.76 -83.77
CA LEU A 311 -59.46 -62.82 -82.77
C LEU A 311 -58.07 -62.62 -83.38
N LEU A 312 -57.93 -62.84 -84.68
CA LEU A 312 -56.67 -62.62 -85.41
C LEU A 312 -56.51 -61.14 -85.77
N ASP A 313 -57.60 -60.40 -86.01
CA ASP A 313 -57.56 -58.96 -86.28
C ASP A 313 -57.15 -58.11 -85.06
N LEU A 314 -57.26 -58.65 -83.83
CA LEU A 314 -56.91 -57.97 -82.57
C LEU A 314 -55.49 -58.29 -82.06
N GLU A 315 -54.70 -59.08 -82.81
CA GLU A 315 -53.37 -59.55 -82.39
C GLU A 315 -52.42 -58.39 -82.05
N THR A 316 -52.35 -57.37 -82.93
CA THR A 316 -51.48 -56.21 -82.73
C THR A 316 -51.81 -55.41 -81.48
N GLU A 317 -53.11 -55.31 -81.13
CA GLU A 317 -53.55 -54.52 -79.98
C GLU A 317 -53.23 -55.24 -78.67
N ILE A 318 -53.42 -56.56 -78.63
CA ILE A 318 -53.09 -57.43 -77.49
C ILE A 318 -51.58 -57.42 -77.22
N VAL A 319 -50.76 -57.54 -78.27
CA VAL A 319 -49.29 -57.52 -78.14
C VAL A 319 -48.82 -56.15 -77.62
N SER A 320 -49.37 -55.03 -78.13
CA SER A 320 -48.98 -53.69 -77.65
C SER A 320 -49.30 -53.45 -76.17
N ARG A 321 -50.39 -54.04 -75.65
CA ARG A 321 -50.76 -53.91 -74.23
C ARG A 321 -49.86 -54.74 -73.32
N ILE A 322 -49.42 -55.90 -73.79
CA ILE A 322 -48.47 -56.75 -73.07
C ILE A 322 -47.08 -56.09 -73.01
N GLU A 323 -46.64 -55.42 -74.07
CA GLU A 323 -45.36 -54.69 -74.09
C GLU A 323 -45.33 -53.48 -73.14
N ASN A 324 -46.49 -52.85 -72.86
CA ASN A 324 -46.60 -51.70 -71.95
C ASN A 324 -46.79 -52.07 -70.46
N LEU A 325 -46.94 -53.36 -70.14
CA LEU A 325 -47.17 -53.86 -68.78
C LEU A 325 -46.01 -53.56 -67.80
N PRO A 326 -44.72 -53.65 -68.20
CA PRO A 326 -43.59 -53.26 -67.34
C PRO A 326 -43.58 -51.77 -66.96
N LEU A 327 -43.99 -50.88 -67.88
CA LEU A 327 -44.10 -49.44 -67.60
C LEU A 327 -45.20 -49.16 -66.57
N TYR A 328 -46.31 -49.88 -66.64
CA TYR A 328 -47.37 -49.81 -65.64
C TYR A 328 -46.92 -50.27 -64.26
N ASP A 329 -46.18 -51.38 -64.18
CA ASP A 329 -45.62 -51.87 -62.91
C ASP A 329 -44.60 -50.89 -62.31
N GLN A 330 -43.78 -50.24 -63.15
CA GLN A 330 -42.84 -49.21 -62.72
C GLN A 330 -43.58 -47.98 -62.14
N LEU A 331 -44.59 -47.46 -62.84
CA LEU A 331 -45.39 -46.32 -62.37
C LEU A 331 -46.11 -46.64 -61.05
N LYS A 332 -46.56 -47.88 -60.88
CA LYS A 332 -47.19 -48.34 -59.63
C LYS A 332 -46.22 -48.39 -58.45
N GLN A 333 -44.96 -48.77 -58.70
CA GLN A 333 -43.91 -48.71 -57.67
C GLN A 333 -43.55 -47.26 -57.31
N GLU A 334 -43.47 -46.37 -58.31
CA GLU A 334 -43.18 -44.95 -58.12
C GLU A 334 -44.28 -44.24 -57.32
N GLN A 335 -45.55 -44.54 -57.62
CA GLN A 335 -46.70 -44.06 -56.85
C GLN A 335 -46.56 -44.43 -55.36
N ARG A 336 -46.24 -45.69 -55.05
CA ARG A 336 -46.08 -46.16 -53.67
C ARG A 336 -44.93 -45.46 -52.93
N LEU A 337 -43.82 -45.18 -53.62
CA LEU A 337 -42.70 -44.43 -53.04
C LEU A 337 -43.08 -42.98 -52.74
N LEU A 338 -43.86 -42.35 -53.61
CA LEU A 338 -44.36 -41.00 -53.41
C LEU A 338 -45.38 -40.93 -52.25
N GLU A 339 -46.26 -41.92 -52.13
CA GLU A 339 -47.22 -42.03 -51.00
C GLU A 339 -46.48 -42.10 -49.65
N LEU A 340 -45.42 -42.92 -49.54
CA LEU A 340 -44.60 -42.99 -48.32
C LEU A 340 -43.90 -41.67 -47.99
N LYS A 341 -43.40 -40.95 -49.01
CA LYS A 341 -42.80 -39.62 -48.81
C LYS A 341 -43.81 -38.58 -48.34
N ILE A 342 -45.04 -38.66 -48.83
CA ILE A 342 -46.12 -37.78 -48.38
C ILE A 342 -46.44 -38.05 -46.91
N GLU A 343 -46.52 -39.32 -46.50
CA GLU A 343 -46.71 -39.69 -45.09
C GLU A 343 -45.59 -39.15 -44.20
N GLU A 344 -44.31 -39.35 -44.57
CA GLU A 344 -43.13 -38.85 -43.84
C GLU A 344 -43.18 -37.32 -43.67
N ILE A 345 -43.39 -36.58 -44.77
CA ILE A 345 -43.46 -35.11 -44.73
C ILE A 345 -44.65 -34.63 -43.90
N THR A 346 -45.78 -35.34 -43.93
CA THR A 346 -46.97 -34.98 -43.15
C THR A 346 -46.72 -35.19 -41.65
N GLU A 347 -46.00 -36.25 -41.28
CA GLU A 347 -45.59 -36.51 -39.89
C GLU A 347 -44.61 -35.44 -39.40
N ASP A 348 -43.62 -35.05 -40.21
CA ASP A 348 -42.69 -33.96 -39.91
C ASP A 348 -43.42 -32.62 -39.68
N ILE A 349 -44.39 -32.29 -40.54
CA ILE A 349 -45.23 -31.08 -40.37
C ILE A 349 -46.01 -31.14 -39.06
N SER A 350 -46.57 -32.29 -38.71
CA SER A 350 -47.30 -32.48 -37.45
C SER A 350 -46.38 -32.29 -36.23
N GLN A 351 -45.18 -32.85 -36.25
CA GLN A 351 -44.21 -32.69 -35.17
C GLN A 351 -43.79 -31.23 -34.97
N ILE A 352 -43.53 -30.51 -36.07
CA ILE A 352 -43.16 -29.08 -36.02
C ILE A 352 -44.32 -28.24 -35.47
N ASN A 353 -45.56 -28.55 -35.86
CA ASN A 353 -46.75 -27.90 -35.34
C ASN A 353 -46.95 -28.15 -33.83
N ASP A 354 -46.71 -29.38 -33.37
CA ASP A 354 -46.75 -29.74 -31.95
C ASP A 354 -45.70 -28.96 -31.14
N ASP A 355 -44.47 -28.86 -31.64
CA ASP A 355 -43.35 -28.13 -31.02
C ASP A 355 -43.60 -26.62 -30.93
N LEU A 356 -44.22 -26.05 -31.97
CA LEU A 356 -44.60 -24.63 -32.00
C LEU A 356 -45.91 -24.34 -31.25
N HIS A 357 -46.62 -25.39 -30.82
CA HIS A 357 -47.95 -25.34 -30.19
C HIS A 357 -48.97 -24.58 -31.05
N THR A 358 -48.95 -24.81 -32.36
CA THR A 358 -49.80 -24.15 -33.35
C THR A 358 -50.15 -25.09 -34.49
N GLU A 359 -51.26 -24.83 -35.20
CA GLU A 359 -51.67 -25.61 -36.37
C GLU A 359 -51.40 -24.81 -37.66
N PHE A 360 -50.16 -24.82 -38.13
CA PHE A 360 -49.84 -24.22 -39.43
C PHE A 360 -50.21 -25.15 -40.59
N ASN A 361 -50.80 -24.55 -41.63
CA ASN A 361 -51.10 -25.17 -42.90
C ASN A 361 -50.53 -24.30 -44.03
N GLU A 362 -50.57 -24.79 -45.26
CA GLU A 362 -49.92 -24.10 -46.39
C GLU A 362 -50.46 -22.67 -46.61
N GLU A 363 -51.73 -22.44 -46.33
CA GLU A 363 -52.37 -21.13 -46.43
C GLU A 363 -51.95 -20.19 -45.27
N SER A 364 -51.92 -20.68 -44.03
CA SER A 364 -51.56 -19.87 -42.86
C SER A 364 -50.08 -19.51 -42.81
N ILE A 365 -49.19 -20.36 -43.34
CA ILE A 365 -47.76 -20.04 -43.47
C ILE A 365 -47.54 -18.86 -44.44
N GLN A 366 -48.33 -18.75 -45.51
CA GLN A 366 -48.22 -17.66 -46.47
C GLN A 366 -48.66 -16.30 -45.89
N GLU A 367 -49.52 -16.30 -44.88
CA GLU A 367 -49.97 -15.08 -44.18
C GLU A 367 -48.95 -14.57 -43.14
N ILE A 368 -48.00 -15.41 -42.72
CA ILE A 368 -47.02 -15.09 -41.68
C ILE A 368 -45.77 -14.45 -42.28
N ASN A 369 -45.31 -13.38 -41.65
CA ASN A 369 -44.07 -12.73 -42.04
C ASN A 369 -42.86 -13.57 -41.60
N THR A 370 -42.31 -14.38 -42.50
CA THR A 370 -41.10 -15.20 -42.30
C THR A 370 -39.84 -14.55 -42.86
N SER A 371 -39.83 -13.23 -43.02
CA SER A 371 -38.68 -12.50 -43.59
C SER A 371 -37.39 -12.65 -42.78
N VAL A 372 -36.25 -12.41 -43.45
CA VAL A 372 -34.92 -12.40 -42.80
C VAL A 372 -34.88 -11.46 -41.60
N PHE A 373 -35.62 -10.35 -41.65
CA PHE A 373 -35.73 -9.40 -40.54
C PHE A 373 -36.39 -10.01 -39.29
N MET A 374 -37.41 -10.87 -39.45
CA MET A 374 -38.05 -11.57 -38.34
C MET A 374 -37.12 -12.63 -37.73
N LYS A 375 -36.33 -13.31 -38.56
CA LYS A 375 -35.26 -14.21 -38.10
C LYS A 375 -34.22 -13.45 -37.28
N ASP A 376 -33.72 -12.33 -37.78
CA ASP A 376 -32.73 -11.50 -37.08
C ASP A 376 -33.29 -10.97 -35.75
N GLN A 377 -34.57 -10.59 -35.69
CA GLN A 377 -35.23 -10.21 -34.44
C GLN A 377 -35.29 -11.38 -33.45
N ALA A 378 -35.72 -12.57 -33.89
CA ALA A 378 -35.78 -13.76 -33.05
C ALA A 378 -34.39 -14.12 -32.48
N GLU A 379 -33.37 -14.09 -33.32
CA GLU A 379 -31.98 -14.36 -32.95
C GLU A 379 -31.45 -13.29 -31.98
N SER A 380 -31.75 -12.01 -32.21
CA SER A 380 -31.40 -10.93 -31.29
C SER A 380 -32.06 -11.05 -29.92
N ILE A 381 -33.33 -11.48 -29.86
CA ILE A 381 -34.06 -11.74 -28.61
C ILE A 381 -33.46 -12.96 -27.91
N GLN A 382 -33.13 -14.03 -28.63
CA GLN A 382 -32.48 -15.21 -28.07
C GLN A 382 -31.11 -14.87 -27.46
N HIS A 383 -30.25 -14.16 -28.20
CA HIS A 383 -28.96 -13.71 -27.69
C HIS A 383 -29.10 -12.77 -26.49
N ARG A 384 -30.06 -11.83 -26.53
CA ARG A 384 -30.33 -10.94 -25.39
C ARG A 384 -30.85 -11.71 -24.18
N GLN A 385 -31.69 -12.73 -24.38
CA GLN A 385 -32.18 -13.61 -23.33
C GLN A 385 -31.01 -14.39 -22.69
N GLN A 386 -30.12 -14.95 -23.51
CA GLN A 386 -28.94 -15.67 -23.03
C GLN A 386 -28.01 -14.75 -22.24
N ARG A 387 -27.70 -13.56 -22.77
CA ARG A 387 -26.87 -12.56 -22.08
C ARG A 387 -27.46 -12.12 -20.74
N LEU A 388 -28.78 -11.91 -20.66
CA LEU A 388 -29.43 -11.58 -19.39
C LEU A 388 -29.40 -12.76 -18.42
N GLN A 389 -29.50 -14.00 -18.90
CA GLN A 389 -29.42 -15.19 -18.06
C GLN A 389 -28.00 -15.37 -17.48
N GLU A 390 -26.96 -15.19 -18.29
CA GLU A 390 -25.57 -15.17 -17.83
C GLU A 390 -25.34 -14.03 -16.83
N ARG A 391 -25.83 -12.82 -17.13
CA ARG A 391 -25.72 -11.67 -16.23
C ARG A 391 -26.42 -11.89 -14.89
N LYS A 392 -27.55 -12.61 -14.88
CA LYS A 392 -28.25 -12.98 -13.64
C LYS A 392 -27.36 -13.84 -12.75
N LEU A 393 -26.72 -14.85 -13.32
CA LEU A 393 -25.84 -15.76 -12.57
C LEU A 393 -24.63 -15.01 -11.98
N GLU A 394 -24.03 -14.10 -12.75
CA GLU A 394 -22.96 -13.22 -12.25
C GLU A 394 -23.43 -12.35 -11.08
N LEU A 395 -24.58 -11.68 -11.22
CA LEU A 395 -25.13 -10.83 -10.17
C LEU A 395 -25.51 -11.64 -8.91
N GLU A 396 -26.04 -12.85 -9.05
CA GLU A 396 -26.33 -13.74 -7.93
C GLU A 396 -25.05 -14.14 -7.17
N ALA A 397 -23.96 -14.40 -7.90
CA ALA A 397 -22.66 -14.68 -7.30
C ALA A 397 -22.08 -13.46 -6.56
N ASP A 398 -22.06 -12.29 -7.22
CA ASP A 398 -21.59 -11.02 -6.64
C ASP A 398 -22.39 -10.67 -5.37
N PHE A 399 -23.71 -10.92 -5.39
CA PHE A 399 -24.59 -10.64 -4.25
C PHE A 399 -24.26 -11.50 -3.04
N GLU A 400 -24.11 -12.81 -3.22
CA GLU A 400 -23.76 -13.70 -2.11
C GLU A 400 -22.34 -13.44 -1.59
N GLU A 401 -21.38 -13.10 -2.46
CA GLU A 401 -20.03 -12.73 -2.05
C GLU A 401 -20.01 -11.44 -1.21
N GLU A 402 -20.62 -10.36 -1.72
CA GLU A 402 -20.64 -9.06 -1.04
C GLU A 402 -21.42 -9.12 0.28
N LYS A 403 -22.50 -9.91 0.33
CA LYS A 403 -23.29 -10.18 1.54
C LYS A 403 -22.50 -10.96 2.58
N ALA A 404 -21.81 -12.03 2.18
CA ALA A 404 -20.99 -12.83 3.10
C ALA A 404 -19.88 -11.98 3.74
N MET A 405 -19.18 -11.17 2.94
CA MET A 405 -18.18 -10.22 3.44
C MET A 405 -18.78 -9.18 4.39
N LEU A 406 -19.98 -8.66 4.11
CA LEU A 406 -20.64 -7.70 4.99
C LEU A 406 -20.98 -8.33 6.34
N VAL A 407 -21.55 -9.54 6.35
CA VAL A 407 -21.87 -10.28 7.57
C VAL A 407 -20.61 -10.55 8.40
N GLU A 408 -19.51 -10.98 7.76
CA GLU A 408 -18.24 -11.22 8.45
C GLU A 408 -17.69 -9.94 9.11
N LEU A 409 -17.77 -8.79 8.42
CA LEU A 409 -17.34 -7.51 8.98
C LEU A 409 -18.24 -7.06 10.14
N GLU A 410 -19.56 -7.25 10.03
CA GLU A 410 -20.52 -6.94 11.09
C GLU A 410 -20.31 -7.83 12.33
N GLU A 411 -20.08 -9.13 12.15
CA GLU A 411 -19.74 -10.06 13.23
C GLU A 411 -18.45 -9.64 13.93
N ASN A 412 -17.38 -9.34 13.17
CA ASN A 412 -16.13 -8.81 13.72
C ASN A 412 -16.32 -7.50 14.49
N SER A 413 -17.23 -6.62 14.02
CA SER A 413 -17.54 -5.37 14.70
C SER A 413 -18.28 -5.62 16.00
N SER A 414 -19.21 -6.58 16.01
CA SER A 414 -19.91 -6.98 17.22
C SER A 414 -18.96 -7.57 18.26
N ALA A 415 -17.99 -8.40 17.84
CA ALA A 415 -16.97 -8.99 18.70
C ALA A 415 -16.06 -7.92 19.32
N LEU A 416 -15.55 -6.98 18.53
CA LEU A 416 -14.75 -5.85 19.04
C LEU A 416 -15.57 -4.98 19.99
N LYS A 417 -16.86 -4.75 19.69
CA LYS A 417 -17.76 -3.98 20.56
C LYS A 417 -17.99 -4.68 21.92
N THR A 418 -17.94 -6.01 21.97
CA THR A 418 -17.98 -6.75 23.24
C THR A 418 -16.65 -6.74 24.01
N GLU A 419 -15.50 -6.61 23.32
CA GLU A 419 -14.20 -6.41 23.97
C GLU A 419 -13.99 -4.98 24.50
N MET A 420 -14.67 -3.99 23.94
CA MET A 420 -14.60 -2.60 24.38
C MET A 420 -15.12 -2.43 25.80
N LEU A 421 -14.42 -1.60 26.59
CA LEU A 421 -14.91 -1.21 27.91
C LEU A 421 -16.20 -0.40 27.77
N ALA A 422 -17.18 -0.71 28.62
CA ALA A 422 -18.38 0.09 28.74
C ALA A 422 -18.01 1.54 29.05
N GLU A 423 -18.71 2.50 28.46
CA GLU A 423 -18.36 3.92 28.57
C GLU A 423 -18.29 4.39 30.03
N GLU A 424 -19.15 3.86 30.90
CA GLU A 424 -19.14 4.12 32.34
C GLU A 424 -17.85 3.63 33.03
N GLN A 425 -17.37 2.43 32.69
CA GLN A 425 -16.13 1.86 33.24
C GLN A 425 -14.90 2.64 32.77
N ARG A 426 -14.91 3.10 31.51
CA ARG A 426 -13.85 3.95 30.97
C ARG A 426 -13.80 5.32 31.65
N ILE A 427 -14.96 5.93 31.91
CA ILE A 427 -15.06 7.19 32.65
C ILE A 427 -14.53 7.03 34.08
N GLN A 428 -14.81 5.90 34.73
CA GLN A 428 -14.25 5.60 36.05
C GLN A 428 -12.72 5.44 35.98
N LEU A 429 -12.19 4.61 35.06
CA LEU A 429 -10.75 4.41 34.91
C LEU A 429 -9.99 5.68 34.52
N THR A 430 -10.57 6.57 33.72
CA THR A 430 -9.96 7.87 33.39
C THR A 430 -9.98 8.84 34.56
N ARG A 431 -11.04 8.83 35.37
CA ARG A 431 -11.04 9.56 36.66
C ARG A 431 -10.00 9.00 37.60
N ASP A 432 -9.92 7.68 37.76
CA ASP A 432 -8.94 7.03 38.61
C ASP A 432 -7.50 7.36 38.16
N LEU A 433 -7.25 7.38 36.85
CA LEU A 433 -5.96 7.80 36.29
C LEU A 433 -5.64 9.26 36.65
N ALA A 434 -6.59 10.18 36.54
CA ALA A 434 -6.41 11.58 36.90
C ALA A 434 -6.18 11.78 38.41
N VAL A 435 -6.79 10.93 39.25
CA VAL A 435 -6.56 10.88 40.69
C VAL A 435 -5.14 10.38 40.98
N PHE A 436 -4.67 9.32 40.28
CA PHE A 436 -3.30 8.82 40.44
C PHE A 436 -2.23 9.79 39.94
N GLU A 437 -2.45 10.48 38.82
CA GLU A 437 -1.52 11.53 38.33
C GLU A 437 -1.44 12.72 39.29
N ASN A 438 -2.57 13.14 39.87
CA ASN A 438 -2.58 14.16 40.92
C ASN A 438 -1.84 13.67 42.19
N LYS A 439 -1.98 12.40 42.56
CA LYS A 439 -1.25 11.83 43.71
C LYS A 439 0.27 11.84 43.49
N GLU A 440 0.76 11.47 42.31
CA GLU A 440 2.18 11.59 41.97
C GLU A 440 2.65 13.04 41.99
N ALA A 441 1.85 13.99 41.48
CA ALA A 441 2.16 15.41 41.54
C ALA A 441 2.27 15.92 42.99
N ILE A 442 1.30 15.59 43.85
CA ILE A 442 1.31 15.92 45.28
C ILE A 442 2.51 15.27 45.98
N GLN A 443 2.87 14.03 45.63
CA GLN A 443 4.01 13.33 46.22
C GLN A 443 5.35 13.93 45.78
N SER A 444 5.45 14.40 44.54
CA SER A 444 6.60 15.13 44.01
C SER A 444 6.76 16.49 44.69
N ASP A 445 5.68 17.24 44.85
CA ASP A 445 5.64 18.52 45.57
C ASP A 445 6.01 18.35 47.05
N LEU A 446 5.51 17.30 47.70
CA LEU A 446 5.83 16.97 49.09
C LEU A 446 7.32 16.63 49.27
N ASN A 447 7.90 15.87 48.34
CA ASN A 447 9.34 15.60 48.33
C ASN A 447 10.15 16.90 48.13
N GLN A 448 9.70 17.79 47.24
CA GLN A 448 10.34 19.08 47.01
C GLN A 448 10.30 19.99 48.25
N VAL A 449 9.16 20.02 48.96
CA VAL A 449 9.01 20.76 50.23
C VAL A 449 9.89 20.15 51.33
N LYS A 450 9.95 18.81 51.44
CA LYS A 450 10.85 18.12 52.37
C LYS A 450 12.32 18.45 52.11
N ASP A 451 12.74 18.48 50.85
CA ASP A 451 14.09 18.88 50.47
C ASP A 451 14.36 20.36 50.80
N GLN A 452 13.38 21.24 50.61
CA GLN A 452 13.49 22.65 51.01
C GLN A 452 13.63 22.79 52.53
N ILE A 453 12.84 22.07 53.33
CA ILE A 453 12.94 22.06 54.80
C ILE A 453 14.31 21.53 55.25
N LEU A 454 14.81 20.45 54.61
CA LEU A 454 16.13 19.90 54.90
C LEU A 454 17.24 20.92 54.60
N SER A 455 17.12 21.63 53.47
CA SER A 455 18.06 22.69 53.07
C SER A 455 18.02 23.91 54.01
N HIS A 456 16.83 24.26 54.53
CA HIS A 456 16.68 25.35 55.50
C HIS A 456 17.23 24.97 56.88
N LYS A 457 16.91 23.78 57.38
CA LYS A 457 17.45 23.25 58.65
C LYS A 457 18.97 23.16 58.63
N THR A 458 19.56 22.71 57.52
CA THR A 458 21.02 22.65 57.37
C THR A 458 21.65 24.04 57.32
N ARG A 459 21.03 25.02 56.65
CA ARG A 459 21.49 26.43 56.65
C ARG A 459 21.45 27.07 58.03
N VAL A 460 20.35 26.95 58.77
CA VAL A 460 20.21 27.51 60.13
C VAL A 460 21.23 26.89 61.08
N LYS A 461 21.43 25.56 61.01
CA LYS A 461 22.41 24.85 61.84
C LYS A 461 23.85 25.27 61.50
N HIS A 462 24.16 25.53 60.23
CA HIS A 462 25.46 26.06 59.83
C HIS A 462 25.68 27.53 60.28
N GLU A 463 24.63 28.36 60.31
CA GLU A 463 24.69 29.73 60.85
C GLU A 463 24.87 29.76 62.38
N GLU A 464 24.20 28.88 63.13
CA GLU A 464 24.40 28.75 64.58
C GLU A 464 25.82 28.33 64.96
N ILE A 465 26.39 27.36 64.24
CA ILE A 465 27.77 26.92 64.44
C ILE A 465 28.76 28.07 64.17
N ARG A 466 28.51 28.86 63.12
CA ARG A 466 29.33 30.02 62.76
C ARG A 466 29.20 31.16 63.79
N ARG A 467 27.99 31.46 64.28
CA ARG A 467 27.74 32.45 65.35
C ARG A 467 28.37 32.06 66.69
N ASN A 468 28.30 30.79 67.10
CA ASN A 468 28.92 30.34 68.35
C ASN A 468 30.46 30.34 68.30
N SER A 469 31.05 30.13 67.12
CA SER A 469 32.49 30.33 66.89
C SER A 469 32.91 31.80 67.04
N GLN A 470 32.07 32.73 66.54
CA GLN A 470 32.33 34.17 66.58
C GLN A 470 32.14 34.76 67.98
N ARG A 471 31.06 34.40 68.69
CA ARG A 471 30.82 34.81 70.09
C ARG A 471 31.93 34.39 71.04
N LYS A 472 32.54 33.22 70.84
CA LYS A 472 33.70 32.78 71.63
C LYS A 472 34.90 33.70 71.43
N LYS A 473 35.17 34.15 70.19
CA LYS A 473 36.27 35.07 69.88
C LYS A 473 36.06 36.46 70.51
N ASP A 474 34.84 36.99 70.43
CA ASP A 474 34.50 38.31 71.01
C ASP A 474 34.56 38.28 72.55
N LEU A 475 34.15 37.16 73.18
CA LEU A 475 34.25 36.99 74.63
C LEU A 475 35.71 36.97 75.11
N TYR A 476 36.61 36.29 74.39
CA TYR A 476 38.03 36.28 74.71
C TYR A 476 38.67 37.66 74.56
N GLN A 477 38.27 38.45 73.55
CA GLN A 477 38.74 39.83 73.38
C GLN A 477 38.25 40.76 74.50
N LEU A 478 37.00 40.62 74.93
CA LEU A 478 36.42 41.36 76.07
C LEU A 478 37.08 41.01 77.41
N LEU A 479 37.38 39.73 77.65
CA LEU A 479 38.10 39.28 78.85
C LEU A 479 39.55 39.79 78.89
N LEU A 480 40.23 39.85 77.73
CA LEU A 480 41.56 40.44 77.60
C LEU A 480 41.54 41.95 77.87
N LEU A 481 40.53 42.67 77.37
CA LEU A 481 40.40 44.11 77.64
C LEU A 481 40.04 44.36 79.11
N GLY A 482 39.18 43.54 79.70
CA GLY A 482 38.77 43.62 81.09
C GLY A 482 39.91 43.36 82.08
N SER A 483 40.85 42.48 81.75
CA SER A 483 42.03 42.23 82.60
C SER A 483 42.98 43.44 82.67
N ILE A 484 43.10 44.21 81.58
CA ILE A 484 43.88 45.46 81.55
C ILE A 484 43.27 46.50 82.49
N PHE A 485 41.94 46.67 82.48
CA PHE A 485 41.24 47.59 83.39
C PHE A 485 41.30 47.14 84.85
N LEU A 486 41.30 45.83 85.12
CA LEU A 486 41.52 45.27 86.46
C LEU A 486 42.94 45.49 86.98
N ILE A 487 43.96 45.37 86.12
CA ILE A 487 45.35 45.68 86.46
C ILE A 487 45.51 47.18 86.77
N LEU A 488 44.90 48.05 85.96
CA LEU A 488 44.88 49.49 86.21
C LEU A 488 44.19 49.85 87.53
N PHE A 489 43.09 49.16 87.85
CA PHE A 489 42.40 49.32 89.13
C PHE A 489 43.29 48.93 90.32
N PHE A 490 43.92 47.75 90.27
CA PHE A 490 44.75 47.23 91.36
C PHE A 490 46.04 48.05 91.53
N SER A 491 46.65 48.48 90.43
CA SER A 491 47.84 49.36 90.45
C SER A 491 47.54 50.74 91.06
N GLY A 492 46.39 51.33 90.74
CA GLY A 492 45.95 52.60 91.33
C GLY A 492 45.69 52.51 92.84
N LEU A 493 45.17 51.37 93.30
CA LEU A 493 44.90 51.10 94.72
C LEU A 493 46.18 50.93 95.53
N MET A 494 47.21 50.29 94.96
CA MET A 494 48.48 50.01 95.64
C MET A 494 49.34 51.27 95.80
N ASN A 495 49.25 52.23 94.87
CA ASN A 495 50.02 53.48 94.87
C ASN A 495 49.26 54.69 95.45
N SER A 496 48.09 54.49 96.07
CA SER A 496 47.23 55.56 96.63
C SER A 496 46.79 56.66 95.64
N GLN A 497 46.71 56.33 94.34
CA GLN A 497 46.27 57.25 93.28
C GLN A 497 44.83 56.95 92.86
N TRP A 498 43.87 57.56 93.58
CA TRP A 498 42.42 57.32 93.41
C TRP A 498 41.89 57.62 92.00
N GLY A 499 42.53 58.52 91.24
CA GLY A 499 42.13 58.85 89.87
C GLY A 499 42.29 57.69 88.88
N ILE A 500 43.35 56.90 89.01
CA ILE A 500 43.61 55.75 88.13
C ILE A 500 42.70 54.57 88.48
N ALA A 501 42.43 54.36 89.78
CA ALA A 501 41.50 53.35 90.24
C ALA A 501 40.06 53.62 89.73
N GLY A 502 39.63 54.89 89.69
CA GLY A 502 38.31 55.26 89.15
C GLY A 502 38.13 54.89 87.67
N ILE A 503 39.16 55.08 86.85
CA ILE A 503 39.15 54.74 85.42
C ILE A 503 39.05 53.21 85.21
N GLY A 504 39.73 52.43 86.05
CA GLY A 504 39.66 50.97 86.03
C GLY A 504 38.24 50.42 86.27
N ILE A 505 37.54 50.92 87.30
CA ILE A 505 36.16 50.49 87.59
C ILE A 505 35.20 50.92 86.48
N PHE A 506 35.32 52.16 85.99
CA PHE A 506 34.43 52.66 84.93
C PHE A 506 34.62 51.87 83.63
N GLY A 507 35.85 51.49 83.28
CA GLY A 507 36.14 50.64 82.13
C GLY A 507 35.48 49.25 82.23
N VAL A 508 35.52 48.62 83.41
CA VAL A 508 34.87 47.30 83.63
C VAL A 508 33.34 47.40 83.57
N LEU A 509 32.75 48.48 84.10
CA LEU A 509 31.30 48.72 84.04
C LEU A 509 30.83 49.01 82.60
N LEU A 510 31.65 49.70 81.81
CA LEU A 510 31.32 50.00 80.41
C LEU A 510 31.43 48.74 79.52
N LEU A 511 32.43 47.89 79.75
CA LEU A 511 32.55 46.60 79.05
C LEU A 511 31.41 45.63 79.40
N THR A 512 30.99 45.57 80.67
CA THR A 512 29.83 44.76 81.08
C THR A 512 28.51 45.31 80.52
N GLY A 513 28.37 46.63 80.42
CA GLY A 513 27.21 47.28 79.77
C GLY A 513 27.13 47.03 78.26
N LEU A 514 28.26 47.07 77.53
CA LEU A 514 28.31 46.75 76.09
C LEU A 514 28.01 45.27 75.81
N TYR A 515 28.48 44.36 76.66
CA TYR A 515 28.15 42.93 76.56
C TYR A 515 26.64 42.70 76.68
N TYR A 516 25.99 43.34 77.65
CA TYR A 516 24.55 43.23 77.86
C TYR A 516 23.72 43.86 76.74
N LYS A 517 24.22 44.92 76.09
CA LYS A 517 23.57 45.52 74.91
C LYS A 517 23.71 44.65 73.66
N SER A 518 24.88 44.03 73.43
CA SER A 518 25.07 43.10 72.31
C SER A 518 24.29 41.78 72.45
N ALA A 519 23.94 41.39 73.68
CA ALA A 519 23.08 40.23 73.95
C ALA A 519 21.59 40.47 73.64
N ARG A 520 21.18 41.73 73.40
CA ARG A 520 19.76 42.10 73.21
C ARG A 520 19.34 42.30 71.75
N GLU A 521 20.27 42.27 70.80
CA GLU A 521 19.97 42.31 69.36
C GLU A 521 20.50 41.05 68.66
N SER A 522 19.76 39.95 68.74
CA SER A 522 19.79 38.93 67.67
C SER A 522 18.60 37.98 67.79
N GLY A 523 17.46 38.40 67.26
CA GLY A 523 16.40 37.50 66.84
C GLY A 523 15.84 38.07 65.55
N SER A 524 16.29 37.55 64.39
CA SER A 524 15.63 37.85 63.13
C SER A 524 14.33 37.05 63.07
N PRO A 525 13.14 37.66 63.07
CA PRO A 525 11.87 36.92 63.03
C PRO A 525 11.64 36.19 61.70
N ILE A 526 12.44 36.50 60.67
CA ILE A 526 12.23 36.10 59.28
C ILE A 526 12.65 34.63 59.01
N ALA A 527 13.50 34.05 59.85
CA ALA A 527 13.99 32.68 59.65
C ALA A 527 13.06 31.58 60.19
N ASP A 528 12.27 31.90 61.24
CA ASP A 528 11.32 30.95 61.84
C ASP A 528 9.98 30.94 61.10
N ASP A 529 9.53 32.08 60.57
CA ASP A 529 8.24 32.22 59.88
C ASP A 529 8.16 31.37 58.60
N LEU A 530 9.23 31.38 57.80
CA LEU A 530 9.35 30.57 56.58
C LEU A 530 9.43 29.06 56.88
N LEU A 531 10.05 28.68 58.00
CA LEU A 531 10.14 27.28 58.41
C LEU A 531 8.78 26.76 58.89
N SER A 532 8.00 27.57 59.62
CA SER A 532 6.63 27.24 60.00
C SER A 532 5.71 27.13 58.79
N GLU A 533 5.82 28.04 57.83
CA GLU A 533 5.04 28.00 56.59
C GLU A 533 5.34 26.74 55.76
N LEU A 534 6.63 26.35 55.66
CA LEU A 534 7.03 25.11 54.97
C LEU A 534 6.57 23.85 55.73
N LEU A 535 6.57 23.84 57.06
CA LEU A 535 6.09 22.71 57.88
C LEU A 535 4.57 22.56 57.86
N GLU A 536 3.82 23.67 57.82
CA GLU A 536 2.36 23.64 57.59
C GLU A 536 2.04 23.16 56.16
N ARG A 537 2.83 23.60 55.18
CA ARG A 537 2.73 23.11 53.80
C ARG A 537 3.08 21.61 53.68
N GLU A 538 4.07 21.12 54.40
CA GLU A 538 4.39 19.68 54.46
C GLU A 538 3.24 18.88 55.08
N LYS A 539 2.68 19.34 56.20
CA LYS A 539 1.55 18.67 56.87
C LYS A 539 0.30 18.64 56.00
N SER A 540 -0.06 19.77 55.40
CA SER A 540 -1.23 19.84 54.51
C SER A 540 -1.06 18.95 53.27
N LEU A 541 0.13 18.92 52.66
CA LEU A 541 0.42 18.02 51.55
C LEU A 541 0.42 16.54 51.98
N ALA A 542 0.90 16.22 53.19
CA ALA A 542 0.89 14.87 53.73
C ALA A 542 -0.53 14.36 54.05
N GLU A 543 -1.38 15.19 54.64
CA GLU A 543 -2.82 14.88 54.85
C GLU A 543 -3.57 14.71 53.53
N LEU A 544 -3.29 15.54 52.54
CA LEU A 544 -3.85 15.39 51.19
C LEU A 544 -3.40 14.09 50.53
N LEU A 545 -2.16 13.66 50.74
CA LEU A 545 -1.64 12.40 50.20
C LEU A 545 -2.26 11.16 50.88
N ASP A 546 -2.47 11.20 52.20
CA ASP A 546 -3.08 10.11 52.98
C ASP A 546 -4.59 9.95 52.68
N SER A 547 -5.27 11.03 52.28
CA SER A 547 -6.68 11.01 51.88
C SER A 547 -6.96 10.36 50.52
N GLN A 548 -5.91 10.01 49.76
CA GLN A 548 -6.01 9.52 48.38
C GLN A 548 -5.95 7.98 48.31
N PRO A 549 -6.87 7.32 47.57
CA PRO A 549 -6.96 5.86 47.50
C PRO A 549 -5.69 5.21 46.96
N ALA A 550 -5.43 3.97 47.39
CA ALA A 550 -4.31 3.17 46.91
C ALA A 550 -4.71 2.43 45.63
N GLY A 551 -3.91 2.56 44.58
CA GLY A 551 -4.16 1.87 43.31
C GLY A 551 -2.96 1.92 42.37
N ASN A 552 -3.01 1.10 41.32
CA ASN A 552 -1.88 0.85 40.42
C ASN A 552 -2.08 1.58 39.09
N GLN A 553 -1.50 2.78 38.96
CA GLN A 553 -1.57 3.64 37.79
C GLN A 553 -1.16 2.92 36.49
N PHE A 554 -0.13 2.06 36.56
CA PHE A 554 0.35 1.32 35.40
C PHE A 554 -0.72 0.34 34.85
N ALA A 555 -1.46 -0.31 35.74
CA ALA A 555 -2.53 -1.23 35.36
C ALA A 555 -3.70 -0.49 34.69
N VAL A 556 -4.12 0.65 35.26
CA VAL A 556 -5.18 1.50 34.71
C VAL A 556 -4.77 2.07 33.34
N LYS A 557 -3.54 2.57 33.22
CA LYS A 557 -2.99 3.06 31.95
C LYS A 557 -2.92 1.98 30.89
N SER A 558 -2.51 0.76 31.26
CA SER A 558 -2.47 -0.38 30.35
C SER A 558 -3.87 -0.82 29.88
N MET A 559 -4.88 -0.75 30.75
CA MET A 559 -6.27 -1.08 30.39
C MET A 559 -6.85 -0.03 29.44
N LEU A 560 -6.63 1.26 29.70
CA LEU A 560 -7.07 2.34 28.82
C LEU A 560 -6.38 2.29 27.45
N LEU A 561 -5.08 1.98 27.40
CA LEU A 561 -4.36 1.81 26.13
C LEU A 561 -4.90 0.65 25.29
N LYS A 562 -5.26 -0.48 25.93
CA LYS A 562 -5.90 -1.61 25.24
C LYS A 562 -7.28 -1.22 24.71
N ASP A 563 -8.07 -0.51 25.49
CA ASP A 563 -9.39 -0.03 25.05
C ASP A 563 -9.29 0.98 23.90
N ASP A 564 -8.31 1.89 23.92
CA ASP A 564 -8.07 2.83 22.83
C ASP A 564 -7.69 2.11 21.52
N ASP A 565 -6.86 1.07 21.59
CA ASP A 565 -6.51 0.22 20.44
C ASP A 565 -7.74 -0.54 19.90
N VAL A 566 -8.53 -1.18 20.76
CA VAL A 566 -9.78 -1.84 20.35
C VAL A 566 -10.77 -0.85 19.72
N ARG A 567 -10.92 0.36 20.29
CA ARG A 567 -11.76 1.44 19.73
C ARG A 567 -11.26 1.92 18.37
N GLN A 568 -9.94 2.02 18.17
CA GLN A 568 -9.37 2.41 16.89
C GLN A 568 -9.66 1.35 15.82
N ARG A 569 -9.42 0.06 16.13
CA ARG A 569 -9.74 -1.05 15.22
C ARG A 569 -11.23 -1.12 14.90
N HIS A 570 -12.09 -0.90 15.89
CA HIS A 570 -13.54 -0.85 15.68
C HIS A 570 -13.95 0.30 14.75
N LYS A 571 -13.34 1.50 14.88
CA LYS A 571 -13.58 2.61 13.96
C LYS A 571 -13.13 2.30 12.53
N GLU A 572 -11.96 1.70 12.37
CA GLU A 572 -11.47 1.27 11.04
C GLU A 572 -12.40 0.23 10.41
N LEU A 573 -12.94 -0.68 11.23
CA LEU A 573 -13.88 -1.69 10.78
C LEU A 573 -15.23 -1.10 10.36
N LEU A 574 -15.76 -0.11 11.09
CA LEU A 574 -16.99 0.61 10.70
C LEU A 574 -16.85 1.28 9.33
N VAL A 575 -15.67 1.86 9.03
CA VAL A 575 -15.41 2.44 7.70
C VAL A 575 -15.43 1.35 6.62
N LYS A 576 -14.86 0.17 6.90
CA LYS A 576 -14.90 -0.97 5.97
C LYS A 576 -16.33 -1.48 5.76
N ILE A 577 -17.13 -1.59 6.83
CA ILE A 577 -18.56 -1.96 6.74
C ILE A 577 -19.30 -0.95 5.85
N GLN A 578 -19.08 0.34 6.02
CA GLN A 578 -19.72 1.37 5.20
C GLN A 578 -19.31 1.30 3.72
N GLN A 579 -18.04 0.99 3.43
CA GLN A 579 -17.59 0.78 2.06
C GLN A 579 -18.21 -0.49 1.46
N GLN A 580 -18.31 -1.56 2.25
CA GLN A 580 -18.87 -2.83 1.84
C GLN A 580 -20.38 -2.74 1.61
N SER A 581 -21.11 -2.04 2.48
CA SER A 581 -22.55 -1.82 2.29
C SER A 581 -22.84 -1.02 1.02
N PHE A 582 -22.00 -0.05 0.66
CA PHE A 582 -22.13 0.66 -0.61
C PHE A 582 -21.91 -0.25 -1.82
N ARG A 583 -20.98 -1.22 -1.75
CA ARG A 583 -20.78 -2.20 -2.83
C ARG A 583 -21.98 -3.14 -2.94
N TYR A 584 -22.48 -3.63 -1.82
CA TYR A 584 -23.69 -4.46 -1.76
C TYR A 584 -24.92 -3.72 -2.34
N GLU A 585 -25.14 -2.45 -1.96
CA GLU A 585 -26.21 -1.61 -2.52
C GLU A 585 -26.08 -1.44 -4.04
N LYS A 586 -24.84 -1.31 -4.54
CA LYS A 586 -24.57 -1.21 -5.97
C LYS A 586 -24.93 -2.50 -6.72
N VAL A 587 -24.77 -3.68 -6.11
CA VAL A 587 -25.20 -4.96 -6.70
C VAL A 587 -26.73 -5.01 -6.77
N ILE A 588 -27.43 -4.58 -5.71
CA ILE A 588 -28.90 -4.49 -5.71
C ILE A 588 -29.41 -3.57 -6.83
N GLN A 589 -28.81 -2.39 -7.01
CA GLN A 589 -29.18 -1.49 -8.11
C GLN A 589 -28.93 -2.11 -9.50
N GLN A 590 -27.95 -3.00 -9.64
CA GLN A 590 -27.73 -3.73 -10.89
C GLN A 590 -28.78 -4.81 -11.11
N PHE A 591 -29.25 -5.47 -10.05
CA PHE A 591 -30.41 -6.37 -10.12
C PHE A 591 -31.68 -5.64 -10.57
N GLU A 592 -31.96 -4.46 -10.02
CA GLU A 592 -33.12 -3.66 -10.45
C GLU A 592 -33.05 -3.31 -11.95
N LYS A 593 -31.87 -2.89 -12.42
CA LYS A 593 -31.65 -2.65 -13.86
C LYS A 593 -31.86 -3.92 -14.69
N TRP A 594 -31.30 -5.04 -14.24
CA TRP A 594 -31.49 -6.32 -14.91
C TRP A 594 -32.97 -6.73 -14.97
N GLU A 595 -33.75 -6.49 -13.91
CA GLU A 595 -35.19 -6.76 -13.91
C GLU A 595 -35.94 -5.89 -14.92
N THR A 596 -35.60 -4.61 -15.04
CA THR A 596 -36.19 -3.74 -16.07
C THR A 596 -35.85 -4.22 -17.49
N GLU A 597 -34.58 -4.56 -17.75
CA GLU A 597 -34.17 -5.09 -19.06
C GLU A 597 -34.84 -6.43 -19.39
N ARG A 598 -35.08 -7.27 -18.37
CA ARG A 598 -35.80 -8.53 -18.52
C ARG A 598 -37.29 -8.31 -18.79
N ALA A 599 -37.90 -7.32 -18.15
CA ALA A 599 -39.29 -6.94 -18.42
C ALA A 599 -39.45 -6.43 -19.86
N ASP A 600 -38.53 -5.59 -20.33
CA ASP A 600 -38.48 -5.12 -21.72
C ASP A 600 -38.33 -6.28 -22.69
N LEU A 601 -37.40 -7.20 -22.43
CA LEU A 601 -37.22 -8.39 -23.27
C LEU A 601 -38.48 -9.27 -23.31
N LYS A 602 -39.19 -9.39 -22.19
CA LYS A 602 -40.46 -10.12 -22.14
C LYS A 602 -41.53 -9.44 -23.01
N SER A 603 -41.59 -8.10 -23.01
CA SER A 603 -42.48 -7.34 -23.90
C SER A 603 -42.13 -7.55 -25.36
N SER A 604 -40.87 -7.37 -25.75
CA SER A 604 -40.42 -7.57 -27.13
C SER A 604 -40.62 -9.02 -27.61
N LYS A 605 -40.43 -10.01 -26.72
CA LYS A 605 -40.72 -11.40 -27.02
C LYS A 605 -42.22 -11.63 -27.24
N ALA A 606 -43.08 -11.03 -26.43
CA ALA A 606 -44.53 -11.14 -26.60
C ALA A 606 -45.02 -10.50 -27.92
N GLU A 607 -44.45 -9.34 -28.29
CA GLU A 607 -44.73 -8.68 -29.58
C GLU A 607 -44.29 -9.56 -30.76
N LEU A 608 -43.10 -10.17 -30.70
CA LEU A 608 -42.63 -11.06 -31.75
C LEU A 608 -43.50 -12.33 -31.86
N ILE A 609 -43.91 -12.90 -30.73
CA ILE A 609 -44.83 -14.04 -30.68
C ILE A 609 -46.18 -13.71 -31.35
N GLU A 610 -46.71 -12.50 -31.10
CA GLU A 610 -47.94 -12.03 -31.73
C GLU A 610 -47.78 -11.82 -33.24
N GLN A 611 -46.65 -11.26 -33.69
CA GLN A 611 -46.35 -11.05 -35.11
C GLN A 611 -46.12 -12.36 -35.88
N LEU A 612 -45.61 -13.40 -35.21
CA LEU A 612 -45.42 -14.73 -35.78
C LEU A 612 -46.68 -15.61 -35.69
N GLY A 613 -47.80 -15.10 -35.17
CA GLY A 613 -49.04 -15.86 -35.04
C GLY A 613 -48.97 -17.00 -34.01
N LEU A 614 -47.92 -17.05 -33.19
CA LEU A 614 -47.68 -18.06 -32.15
C LEU A 614 -48.50 -17.75 -30.87
N LYS A 615 -49.75 -17.34 -31.02
CA LYS A 615 -50.64 -17.18 -29.86
C LYS A 615 -51.03 -18.55 -29.36
N ARG A 616 -50.72 -18.84 -28.08
CA ARG A 616 -51.37 -19.96 -27.38
C ARG A 616 -52.89 -19.77 -27.47
N ALA A 617 -53.57 -20.73 -28.10
CA ALA A 617 -55.01 -20.92 -27.93
C ALA A 617 -55.34 -21.23 -26.46
#